data_AF-A0A9Q0PX36-F1
#
_entry.id   AF-A0A9Q0PX36-F1
#
_cell.length_a   1.000
_cell.length_b   1.000
_cell.length_c   1.000
_cell.angle_alpha   90.00
_cell.angle_beta   90.00
_cell.angle_gamma   90.00
#
_symmetry.space_group_name_H-M   'P 1'
#
loop_
_entity.id
_entity.type
_entity.pdbx_description
1 polymer ?
#
loop_
_entity_poly.entity_id
_entity_poly.type
_entity_poly.pdbx_seq_one_letter_code
_entity_poly.pdbx_strand_id
1 'polypeptide(L)'
;MCHGFVLWIDWVMDAKNSVVLTTGDERYWKQGVKLLSQPVAVGVRGSNTGNCCSTLLEATFDPSSGELAVKHVFVIKLFAS
;
A
#
# COMPACT_ATOMS: atom_id res chain seq x y z
N MET A 1 9.66 -4.68 -9.53
CA MET A 1 8.65 -3.88 -10.25
C MET A 1 7.39 -3.83 -9.43
N CYS A 2 6.86 -2.64 -9.14
CA CYS A 2 5.58 -2.45 -8.45
C CYS A 2 4.47 -2.34 -9.50
N HIS A 3 3.46 -3.19 -9.39
CA HIS A 3 2.32 -3.23 -10.31
C HIS A 3 1.04 -2.60 -9.72
N GLY A 4 1.05 -2.32 -8.42
CA GLY A 4 -0.12 -1.88 -7.69
C GLY A 4 0.03 -2.06 -6.20
N PHE A 5 -1.05 -1.74 -5.50
CA PHE A 5 -1.19 -1.87 -4.06
C PHE A 5 -2.26 -2.90 -3.76
N VAL A 6 -1.95 -3.82 -2.85
CA VAL A 6 -2.91 -4.76 -2.27
C VAL A 6 -3.27 -4.22 -0.90
N LEU A 7 -4.56 -4.07 -0.63
CA LEU A 7 -5.09 -3.57 0.63
C LEU A 7 -6.01 -4.63 1.25
N TRP A 8 -5.93 -4.75 2.56
CA TRP A 8 -6.79 -5.58 3.38
C TRP A 8 -7.08 -4.86 4.71
N ILE A 9 -8.00 -5.41 5.49
CA ILE A 9 -8.41 -4.87 6.79
C ILE A 9 -8.00 -5.85 7.88
N ASP A 10 -7.39 -5.31 8.94
CA ASP A 10 -7.16 -6.02 10.19
C ASP A 10 -8.16 -5.50 11.23
N TRP A 11 -8.89 -6.43 11.85
CA TRP A 11 -9.85 -6.14 12.90
C TRP A 11 -9.27 -6.47 14.25
N VAL A 12 -9.12 -5.46 15.10
CA VAL A 12 -8.75 -5.68 16.51
C VAL A 12 -10.00 -6.03 17.28
N MET A 13 -10.16 -7.32 17.60
CA MET A 13 -11.34 -7.84 18.29
C MET A 13 -11.22 -7.68 19.81
N ASP A 14 -10.01 -7.80 20.33
CA ASP A 14 -9.69 -7.58 21.73
C ASP A 14 -8.35 -6.84 21.85
N ALA A 15 -8.42 -5.57 22.25
CA ALA A 15 -7.24 -4.72 22.42
C ALA A 15 -6.33 -5.15 23.58
N LYS A 16 -6.83 -5.92 24.56
CA LYS A 16 -6.03 -6.37 25.70
C LYS A 16 -5.21 -7.61 25.38
N ASN A 17 -5.81 -8.55 24.65
CA ASN A 17 -5.20 -9.82 24.27
C ASN A 17 -4.59 -9.79 22.87
N SER A 18 -4.60 -8.63 22.20
CA SER A 18 -4.05 -8.42 20.86
C SER A 18 -4.60 -9.42 19.83
N VAL A 19 -5.86 -9.82 19.99
CA VAL A 19 -6.52 -10.71 19.02
C VAL A 19 -6.86 -9.87 17.80
N VAL A 20 -6.15 -10.15 16.70
CA VAL A 20 -6.34 -9.50 15.41
C VAL A 20 -6.87 -10.53 14.41
N LEU A 21 -8.05 -10.27 13.86
CA LEU A 21 -8.54 -10.99 12.68
C LEU A 21 -8.04 -10.24 11.43
N THR A 22 -7.08 -10.82 10.72
CA THR A 22 -6.58 -10.28 9.46
C THR A 22 -7.36 -10.85 8.27
N THR A 23 -7.67 -10.00 7.29
CA THR A 23 -8.27 -10.43 6.01
C THR A 23 -7.23 -10.59 4.88
N GLY A 24 -5.94 -10.43 5.20
CA GLY A 24 -4.84 -10.44 4.22
C GLY A 24 -4.18 -11.80 3.99
N ASP A 25 -4.15 -12.68 5.00
CA ASP A 25 -3.31 -13.88 5.00
C ASP A 25 -4.07 -15.17 4.61
N GLU A 26 -5.41 -15.14 4.67
CA GLU A 26 -6.25 -16.31 4.41
C GLU A 26 -7.03 -16.21 3.10
N ARG A 27 -7.22 -17.35 2.41
CA ARG A 27 -7.91 -17.41 1.10
C ARG A 27 -9.43 -17.26 1.18
N TYR A 28 -9.96 -16.91 2.36
CA TYR A 28 -11.40 -16.74 2.58
C TYR A 28 -11.91 -15.37 2.13
N TRP A 29 -11.05 -14.36 2.13
CA TRP A 29 -11.41 -12.99 1.75
C TRP A 29 -10.71 -12.59 0.46
N LYS A 30 -11.40 -11.80 -0.36
CA LYS A 30 -10.77 -11.12 -1.50
C LYS A 30 -10.09 -9.86 -1.00
N GLN A 31 -8.89 -9.59 -1.49
CA GLN A 31 -8.16 -8.36 -1.21
C GLN A 31 -8.52 -7.28 -2.23
N GLY A 32 -8.54 -6.02 -1.77
CA GLY A 32 -8.68 -4.87 -2.65
C GLY A 32 -7.36 -4.64 -3.40
N VAL A 33 -7.41 -4.48 -4.73
CA VAL A 33 -6.22 -4.23 -5.55
C VAL A 33 -6.36 -2.91 -6.30
N LYS A 34 -5.44 -1.98 -6.03
CA LYS A 34 -5.27 -0.75 -6.83
C LYS A 34 -4.12 -0.96 -7.80
N LEU A 35 -4.43 -1.38 -9.03
CA LEU A 35 -3.45 -1.53 -10.09
C LEU A 35 -2.96 -0.17 -10.59
N LEU A 36 -1.69 -0.12 -10.96
CA LEU A 36 -1.10 0.98 -11.70
C LEU A 36 -1.41 0.81 -13.20
N SER A 37 -1.55 1.91 -13.92
CA SER A 37 -1.69 1.87 -15.38
C SER A 37 -0.42 1.32 -16.05
N GLN A 38 0.75 1.55 -15.45
CA GLN A 38 2.03 1.01 -15.87
C GLN A 38 2.86 0.58 -14.65
N PRO A 39 3.60 -0.53 -14.72
CA PRO A 39 4.49 -0.94 -13.63
C PRO A 39 5.60 0.08 -13.39
N VAL A 40 5.95 0.31 -12.12
CA VAL A 40 7.00 1.26 -11.73
C VAL A 40 8.20 0.51 -11.16
N ALA A 41 9.40 0.88 -11.60
CA ALA A 41 10.64 0.43 -11.00
C ALA A 41 10.82 1.10 -9.64
N VAL A 42 10.79 0.31 -8.57
CA VAL A 42 11.02 0.76 -7.19
C VAL A 42 12.41 0.27 -6.80
N GLY A 43 13.28 1.19 -6.38
CA GLY A 43 14.67 0.87 -6.03
C GLY A 43 14.77 0.01 -4.77
N VAL A 44 15.80 -0.82 -4.68
CA VAL A 44 16.14 -1.58 -3.46
C VAL A 44 16.95 -0.67 -2.55
N ARG A 45 16.56 -0.53 -1.27
CA ARG A 45 17.38 0.17 -0.26
C ARG A 45 18.78 -0.45 -0.24
N GLY A 46 19.82 0.33 -0.56
CA GLY A 46 21.21 -0.10 -0.57
C GLY A 46 21.84 -0.32 -1.96
N SER A 47 21.10 -0.16 -3.04
CA SER A 47 21.66 -0.14 -4.41
C SER A 47 22.16 1.27 -4.75
N ASN A 48 23.49 1.44 -4.89
CA ASN A 48 24.13 2.71 -5.30
C ASN A 48 23.96 3.03 -6.80
N THR A 49 23.12 2.28 -7.51
CA THR A 49 22.86 2.47 -8.93
C THR A 49 21.39 2.86 -9.15
N GLY A 50 21.17 4.16 -9.41
CA GLY A 50 19.94 4.66 -10.00
C GLY A 50 18.84 5.13 -9.04
N ASN A 51 18.01 6.04 -9.57
CA ASN A 51 16.85 6.68 -8.95
C ASN A 51 16.03 5.70 -8.08
N CYS A 52 16.06 5.89 -6.75
CA CYS A 52 15.14 5.20 -5.86
C CYS A 52 13.75 5.87 -5.94
N CYS A 53 12.80 5.21 -6.61
CA CYS A 53 11.40 5.62 -6.59
C CYS A 53 10.75 5.17 -5.28
N SER A 54 10.05 6.09 -4.62
CA SER A 54 9.14 5.80 -3.51
C SER A 54 7.74 6.27 -3.89
N THR A 55 6.71 5.94 -3.13
CA THR A 55 5.35 6.41 -3.41
C THR A 55 4.74 7.01 -2.15
N LEU A 56 4.02 8.11 -2.32
CA LEU A 56 3.13 8.65 -1.32
C LEU A 56 1.74 8.07 -1.59
N LEU A 57 1.14 7.46 -0.57
CA LEU A 57 -0.22 6.91 -0.62
C LEU A 57 -1.11 7.74 0.31
N GLU A 58 -2.20 8.27 -0.22
CA GLU A 58 -3.22 8.98 0.53
C GLU A 58 -4.53 8.20 0.46
N ALA A 59 -5.17 8.00 1.62
CA ALA A 59 -6.45 7.31 1.73
C ALA A 59 -7.46 8.23 2.42
N THR A 60 -8.66 8.34 1.86
CA THR A 60 -9.75 9.17 2.39
C THR A 60 -11.01 8.33 2.46
N PHE A 61 -11.62 8.26 3.66
CA PHE A 61 -12.89 7.56 3.89
C PHE A 61 -14.03 8.57 3.93
N ASP A 62 -15.05 8.34 3.11
CA ASP A 62 -16.30 9.09 3.17
C ASP A 62 -17.33 8.30 3.99
N PRO A 63 -17.67 8.75 5.22
CA PRO A 63 -18.61 8.03 6.08
C PRO A 63 -20.06 8.08 5.57
N SER A 64 -20.39 9.00 4.66
CA SER A 64 -21.75 9.11 4.12
C SER A 64 -22.06 8.05 3.06
N SER A 65 -21.06 7.65 2.27
CA SER A 65 -21.16 6.63 1.23
C SER A 65 -20.55 5.29 1.64
N GLY A 66 -19.62 5.29 2.61
CA GLY A 66 -18.82 4.13 2.98
C GLY A 66 -17.66 3.86 2.01
N GLU A 67 -17.37 4.77 1.08
CA GLU A 67 -16.29 4.59 0.11
C GLU A 67 -14.91 4.96 0.68
N LEU A 68 -13.89 4.18 0.31
CA LEU A 68 -12.49 4.46 0.59
C LEU A 68 -11.78 4.82 -0.72
N ALA A 69 -11.47 6.10 -0.90
CA ALA A 69 -10.69 6.58 -2.02
C ALA A 69 -9.19 6.46 -1.72
N VAL A 70 -8.41 5.92 -2.66
CA VAL A 70 -6.96 5.78 -2.56
C VAL A 70 -6.29 6.49 -3.73
N LYS A 71 -5.42 7.47 -3.42
CA LYS A 71 -4.59 8.22 -4.37
C LYS A 71 -3.13 7.91 -4.11
N HIS A 72 -2.32 7.95 -5.16
CA HIS A 72 -0.89 7.73 -5.04
C HIS A 72 -0.10 8.59 -6.01
N VAL A 73 1.13 8.95 -5.62
CA VAL A 73 2.09 9.64 -6.46
C VAL A 73 3.48 9.05 -6.21
N PHE A 74 4.13 8.60 -7.28
CA PHE A 74 5.52 8.16 -7.22
C PHE A 74 6.47 9.37 -7.21
N VAL A 75 7.41 9.37 -6.27
CA VAL A 75 8.43 10.40 -6.10
C VAL A 75 9.80 9.77 -6.33
N ILE A 76 10.56 10.38 -7.24
CA ILE A 76 11.96 10.03 -7.48
C ILE A 76 12.81 10.72 -6.43
N LYS A 77 13.58 9.95 -5.64
CA LYS A 77 14.64 10.52 -4.81
C LYS A 77 15.94 10.52 -5.60
N LEU A 78 16.39 11.71 -5.96
CA LEU A 78 17.75 11.95 -6.43
C LEU A 78 18.64 12.08 -5.18
N PHE A 79 19.50 11.11 -4.93
CA PHE A 79 20.59 11.30 -3.98
C PHE A 79 21.71 12.04 -4.73
N ALA A 80 22.01 13.27 -4.32
CA ALA A 80 23.24 13.93 -4.74
C ALA A 80 24.41 13.23 -4.03
N SER A 81 25.38 12.74 -4.80
CA SER A 81 26.65 12.20 -4.32
C SER A 81 27.59 13.31 -3.87
#